data_AF-A0A950FH06-F1
#
_entry.id   AF-A0A950FH06-F1
#
_cell.length_a   1.000
_cell.length_b   1.000
_cell.length_c   1.000
_cell.angle_alpha   90.00
_cell.angle_beta   90.00
_cell.angle_gamma   90.00
#
_symmetry.space_group_name_H-M   'P 1'
#
loop_
_entity.id
_entity.type
_entity.pdbx_description
1 polymer ?
#
loop_
_entity_poly.entity_id
_entity_poly.type
_entity_poly.pdbx_seq_one_letter_code
_entity_poly.pdbx_strand_id
1 'polypeptide(L)'
;YFQTLVSRGDRRVGAILERLSAAGYEEAGPIWQELRRVKRDAAGGSSLPDPDFFVARRYAHDEILPWDFIDHHIHKWFLLSERKKAHYEHQTKPCDVTRCTVCGAC
;
A
#
# COMPACT_ATOMS: atom_id res chain seq x y z
N TYR A 1 -4.32 -9.16 3.07
CA TYR A 1 -4.41 -8.20 4.18
C TYR A 1 -3.04 -7.76 4.65
N PHE A 2 -2.18 -8.64 5.21
CA PHE A 2 -0.87 -8.22 5.74
C PHE A 2 -0.02 -7.55 4.67
N GLN A 3 0.19 -8.20 3.51
CA GLN A 3 0.87 -7.59 2.37
C GLN A 3 0.26 -6.21 2.00
N THR A 4 -1.06 -6.11 1.94
CA THR A 4 -1.76 -4.84 1.67
C THR A 4 -1.44 -3.77 2.71
N LEU A 5 -1.45 -4.12 4.00
CA LEU A 5 -1.11 -3.22 5.11
C LEU A 5 0.32 -2.67 5.00
N VAL A 6 1.31 -3.53 4.74
CA VAL A 6 2.71 -3.09 4.62
C VAL A 6 3.00 -2.39 3.30
N SER A 7 2.41 -2.81 2.17
CA SER A 7 2.65 -2.16 0.87
C SER A 7 1.95 -0.82 0.73
N ARG A 8 0.82 -0.61 1.43
CA ARG A 8 0.03 0.63 1.38
C ARG A 8 0.15 1.50 2.62
N GLY A 9 0.89 1.02 3.62
CA GLY A 9 1.15 1.68 4.88
C GLY A 9 2.00 2.93 4.70
N ASP A 10 1.85 3.87 5.63
CA ASP A 10 2.84 4.91 5.86
C ASP A 10 3.65 4.59 7.13
N ARG A 11 4.48 5.54 7.56
CA ARG A 11 5.30 5.41 8.78
C ARG A 11 4.53 4.94 10.02
N ARG A 12 3.21 5.19 10.11
CA ARG A 12 2.38 4.76 11.26
C ARG A 12 2.23 3.24 11.35
N VAL A 13 2.37 2.53 10.22
CA VAL A 13 2.41 1.05 10.23
C VAL A 13 3.66 0.53 10.92
N GLY A 14 4.73 1.34 11.01
CA GLY A 14 5.96 0.99 11.74
C GLY A 14 5.70 0.59 13.19
N ALA A 15 4.83 1.32 13.90
CA ALA A 15 4.48 1.00 15.29
C ALA A 15 3.71 -0.33 15.43
N ILE A 16 2.94 -0.71 14.41
CA ILE A 16 2.28 -2.02 14.37
C ILE A 16 3.33 -3.12 14.17
N LEU A 17 4.29 -2.91 13.25
CA LEU A 17 5.35 -3.87 12.98
C LEU A 17 6.29 -4.06 14.17
N GLU A 18 6.61 -2.98 14.89
CA GLU A 18 7.38 -3.03 16.13
C GLU A 18 6.66 -3.88 17.19
N ARG A 19 5.35 -3.69 17.37
CA ARG A 19 4.54 -4.51 18.28
C ARG A 19 4.51 -5.99 17.88
N LEU A 20 4.39 -6.29 16.59
CA LEU A 20 4.45 -7.66 16.07
C LEU A 20 5.82 -8.30 16.31
N SER A 21 6.90 -7.54 16.09
CA SER A 21 8.27 -8.00 16.28
C SER A 21 8.59 -8.23 17.76
N ALA A 22 8.19 -7.32 18.65
CA ALA A 22 8.38 -7.46 20.10
C ALA A 22 7.65 -8.68 20.68
N ALA A 23 6.54 -9.10 20.05
CA ALA A 23 5.80 -10.30 20.44
C ALA A 23 6.40 -11.61 19.89
N GLY A 24 7.43 -11.53 19.03
CA GLY A 24 8.09 -12.71 18.45
C GLY A 24 7.25 -13.47 17.43
N TYR A 25 6.29 -12.81 16.78
CA TYR A 25 5.41 -13.46 15.82
C TYR A 25 6.05 -13.55 14.42
N GLU A 26 6.45 -14.76 14.04
CA GLU A 26 7.01 -15.04 12.70
C GLU A 26 5.99 -15.75 11.79
N GLU A 27 5.01 -16.44 12.38
CA GLU A 27 3.99 -17.18 11.64
C GLU A 27 2.77 -16.31 11.31
N ALA A 28 2.13 -16.61 10.18
CA ALA A 28 0.94 -15.87 9.74
C ALA A 28 -0.19 -15.90 10.79
N GLY A 29 -0.45 -17.06 11.43
CA GLY A 29 -1.53 -17.24 12.39
C GLY A 29 -1.50 -16.24 13.56
N PRO A 30 -0.41 -16.19 14.34
CA PRO A 30 -0.21 -15.21 15.41
C PRO A 30 -0.28 -13.76 14.94
N ILE A 31 0.31 -13.43 13.78
CA ILE A 31 0.23 -12.07 13.19
C ILE A 31 -1.24 -11.66 12.98
N TRP A 32 -2.07 -12.55 12.43
CA TRP A 32 -3.50 -12.27 12.22
C TRP A 32 -4.28 -12.08 13.53
N GLN A 33 -3.93 -12.84 14.57
CA GLN A 33 -4.55 -12.66 15.88
C GLN A 33 -4.19 -11.30 16.47
N GLU A 34 -2.93 -10.88 16.34
CA GLU A 34 -2.46 -9.60 16.86
C GLU A 34 -3.02 -8.41 16.09
N LEU A 35 -3.08 -8.46 14.76
CA LEU A 35 -3.73 -7.40 13.97
C LEU A 35 -5.19 -7.19 14.33
N ARG A 36 -5.92 -8.28 14.67
CA ARG A 36 -7.30 -8.18 15.18
C ARG A 36 -7.37 -7.51 16.56
N ARG A 37 -6.35 -7.70 17.40
CA ARG A 37 -6.24 -7.00 18.69
C ARG A 37 -5.92 -5.53 18.48
N VAL A 38 -4.93 -5.20 17.64
CA VAL A 38 -4.59 -3.81 17.28
C VAL A 38 -5.80 -3.06 16.75
N LYS A 39 -6.59 -3.68 15.85
CA LYS A 39 -7.85 -3.08 15.37
C LYS A 39 -8.83 -2.78 16.51
N ARG A 40 -9.03 -3.72 17.43
CA ARG A 40 -9.91 -3.55 18.59
C ARG A 40 -9.41 -2.45 19.53
N ASP A 41 -8.11 -2.44 19.80
CA ASP A 41 -7.46 -1.45 20.66
C ASP A 41 -7.57 -0.05 20.04
N ALA A 42 -7.37 0.08 18.72
CA ALA A 42 -7.53 1.34 17.99
C ALA A 42 -8.96 1.89 18.09
N ALA A 43 -9.98 1.03 17.97
CA ALA A 43 -11.37 1.42 18.19
C ALA A 43 -11.66 1.84 19.65
N GLY A 44 -10.88 1.34 20.61
CA GLY A 44 -10.92 1.72 22.02
C GLY A 44 -10.09 2.96 22.40
N GLY A 45 -9.48 3.65 21.42
CA GLY A 45 -8.70 4.87 21.66
C GLY A 45 -7.20 4.65 21.85
N SER A 46 -6.66 3.49 21.45
CA SER A 46 -5.22 3.25 21.40
C SER A 46 -4.51 4.26 20.47
N SER A 47 -3.23 4.52 20.75
CA SER A 47 -2.37 5.34 19.90
C SER A 47 -1.98 4.67 18.57
N LEU A 48 -2.14 3.34 18.48
CA LEU A 48 -1.90 2.61 17.24
C LEU A 48 -3.02 2.87 16.23
N PRO A 49 -2.70 3.06 14.94
CA PRO A 49 -3.71 3.27 13.92
C PRO A 49 -4.51 1.97 13.67
N ASP A 50 -5.79 2.11 13.31
CA ASP A 50 -6.59 0.99 12.82
C ASP A 50 -5.96 0.41 11.54
N PRO A 51 -5.54 -0.87 11.50
CA PRO A 51 -4.97 -1.47 10.31
C PRO A 51 -5.91 -1.45 9.10
N ASP A 52 -7.24 -1.47 9.31
CA ASP A 52 -8.23 -1.43 8.23
C ASP A 52 -8.20 -0.12 7.45
N PHE A 53 -7.76 0.97 8.08
CA PHE A 53 -7.56 2.25 7.40
C PHE A 53 -6.65 2.09 6.18
N PHE A 54 -5.55 1.33 6.29
CA PHE A 54 -4.60 1.15 5.19
C PHE A 54 -5.08 0.12 4.16
N VAL A 55 -5.84 -0.88 4.61
CA VAL A 55 -6.26 -2.00 3.77
C VAL A 55 -7.47 -1.65 2.91
N ALA A 56 -8.49 -1.00 3.49
CA ALA A 56 -9.77 -0.83 2.84
C ALA A 56 -10.00 0.56 2.22
N ARG A 57 -9.18 1.58 2.56
CA ARG A 57 -9.42 2.93 2.05
C ARG A 57 -9.27 3.02 0.53
N ARG A 58 -9.94 3.99 -0.07
CA ARG A 58 -9.70 4.41 -1.46
C ARG A 58 -8.76 5.60 -1.46
N TYR A 59 -7.87 5.66 -2.44
CA TYR A 59 -7.05 6.85 -2.70
C TYR A 59 -7.72 7.71 -3.75
N ALA A 60 -7.76 9.03 -3.48
CA ALA A 60 -8.09 10.00 -4.50
C ALA A 60 -6.97 10.08 -5.55
N HIS A 61 -7.27 10.62 -6.73
CA HIS A 61 -6.30 10.67 -7.84
C HIS A 61 -5.21 11.72 -7.60
N ASP A 62 -5.54 12.74 -6.83
CA ASP A 62 -4.72 13.90 -6.45
C ASP A 62 -4.12 13.76 -5.03
N GLU A 63 -4.39 12.67 -4.32
CA GLU A 63 -3.82 12.43 -3.00
C GLU A 63 -2.30 12.23 -3.06
N ILE A 64 -1.60 12.83 -2.09
CA ILE A 64 -0.18 12.58 -1.85
C ILE A 64 -0.06 11.23 -1.14
N LEU A 65 0.58 10.28 -1.82
CA LEU A 65 0.76 8.92 -1.32
C LEU A 65 2.01 8.85 -0.44
N PRO A 66 2.02 7.97 0.57
CA PRO A 66 3.17 7.80 1.45
C PRO A 66 4.47 7.43 0.73
N TRP A 67 4.40 6.85 -0.47
CA TRP A 67 5.53 6.44 -1.29
C TRP A 67 5.77 7.35 -2.50
N ASP A 68 5.10 8.50 -2.61
CA ASP A 68 5.31 9.44 -3.73
C ASP A 68 6.74 10.00 -3.77
N PHE A 69 7.49 9.91 -2.67
CA PHE A 69 8.89 10.35 -2.61
C PHE A 69 9.88 9.35 -3.24
N ILE A 70 9.43 8.14 -3.58
CA ILE A 70 10.28 7.11 -4.15
C ILE A 70 10.38 7.34 -5.66
N ASP A 71 11.58 7.68 -6.13
CA ASP A 71 11.85 7.76 -7.56
C ASP A 71 12.08 6.35 -8.14
N HIS A 72 11.05 5.82 -8.78
CA HIS A 72 11.08 4.56 -9.49
C HIS A 72 11.13 4.75 -11.02
N HIS A 73 11.51 5.94 -11.50
CA HIS A 73 11.63 6.28 -12.92
C HIS A 73 10.36 6.03 -13.75
N ILE A 74 9.18 5.88 -13.11
CA ILE A 74 7.90 5.82 -13.82
C ILE A 74 7.08 7.03 -13.40
N HIS A 75 6.51 7.74 -14.36
CA HIS A 75 5.71 8.90 -14.04
C HIS A 75 4.40 8.51 -13.32
N LYS A 76 4.07 9.16 -12.21
CA LYS A 76 2.83 8.94 -11.45
C LYS A 76 1.58 9.05 -12.32
N TRP A 77 1.55 10.00 -13.26
CA TRP A 77 0.43 10.17 -14.19
C TRP A 77 0.18 8.92 -15.05
N PHE A 78 1.25 8.20 -15.43
CA PHE A 78 1.14 6.98 -16.22
C PHE A 78 0.49 5.87 -15.39
N LEU A 79 0.91 5.69 -14.13
CA LEU A 79 0.31 4.72 -13.21
C LEU A 79 -1.19 5.01 -12.96
N LEU A 80 -1.57 6.29 -12.84
CA LEU A 80 -2.98 6.68 -12.71
C LEU A 80 -3.79 6.36 -13.98
N SER A 81 -3.19 6.57 -15.16
CA SER A 81 -3.79 6.21 -16.45
C SER A 81 -4.01 4.70 -16.59
N GLU A 82 -2.99 3.89 -16.25
CA GLU A 82 -3.09 2.43 -16.26
C GLU A 82 -4.13 1.91 -15.26
N ARG A 83 -4.18 2.49 -14.05
CA ARG A 83 -5.23 2.17 -13.07
C ARG A 83 -6.63 2.45 -13.61
N LYS A 84 -6.82 3.58 -14.31
CA LYS A 84 -8.10 3.91 -14.93
C LYS A 84 -8.46 2.90 -16.02
N LYS A 85 -7.52 2.52 -16.89
CA LYS A 85 -7.74 1.49 -17.92
C LYS A 85 -8.11 0.14 -17.30
N ALA A 86 -7.41 -0.27 -16.25
CA ALA A 86 -7.69 -1.52 -15.54
C ALA A 86 -9.11 -1.56 -14.95
N HIS A 87 -9.61 -0.42 -14.45
CA HIS A 87 -11.00 -0.31 -13.99
C HIS A 87 -12.04 -0.50 -15.10
N TYR A 88 -11.69 -0.25 -16.36
CA TYR A 88 -12.53 -0.49 -17.54
C TYR A 88 -12.14 -1.78 -18.29
N GLU A 89 -11.31 -2.64 -17.68
CA GLU A 89 -10.83 -3.89 -18.29
C GLU A 89 -10.06 -3.67 -19.62
N HIS A 90 -9.56 -2.45 -19.84
CA HIS A 90 -8.78 -2.11 -21.02
C HIS A 90 -7.31 -2.50 -20.82
N GLN A 91 -6.80 -3.33 -21.73
CA GLN A 91 -5.40 -3.70 -21.74
C GLN A 91 -4.55 -2.65 -22.47
N THR A 92 -3.37 -2.36 -21.91
CA THR A 92 -2.34 -1.59 -22.61
C THR A 92 -1.55 -2.51 -23.51
N LYS A 93 -1.25 -2.04 -24.72
CA LYS A 93 -0.44 -2.79 -25.69
C LYS A 93 0.96 -3.05 -25.12
N PRO A 94 1.64 -4.12 -25.55
CA PRO A 94 3.03 -4.36 -25.20
C PRO A 94 3.92 -3.15 -25.48
N CYS A 95 4.86 -2.88 -24.57
CA CYS A 95 5.80 -1.77 -24.70
C CYS A 95 6.86 -2.07 -25.78
N ASP A 96 7.12 -1.12 -26.68
CA ASP A 96 8.30 -1.14 -27.56
C ASP A 96 9.45 -0.41 -26.86
N VAL A 97 10.30 -1.18 -26.17
CA VAL A 97 11.43 -0.65 -25.38
C VAL A 97 12.47 0.11 -26.20
N THR A 98 12.43 0.02 -27.53
CA THR A 98 13.39 0.74 -28.40
C THR A 98 12.92 2.15 -28.75
N ARG A 99 11.61 2.44 -28.61
CA ARG A 99 10.99 3.69 -29.09
C ARG A 99 10.08 4.37 -28.06
N CYS A 100 9.56 3.63 -27.09
CA CYS A 100 8.58 4.11 -26.15
C CYS A 100 9.23 4.76 -24.92
N THR A 101 8.91 6.03 -24.67
CA THR A 101 9.35 6.78 -23.48
C THR A 101 8.18 7.24 -22.59
N VAL A 102 6.97 6.75 -22.87
CA VAL A 102 5.71 7.27 -22.29
C VAL A 102 5.66 7.12 -20.77
N CYS A 103 6.09 5.98 -20.23
CA CYS A 103 6.04 5.74 -18.79
C CYS A 103 7.23 6.34 -18.04
N GLY A 104 8.34 6.63 -18.72
CA GLY A 104 9.61 7.10 -18.12
C GLY A 104 10.64 6.02 -17.80
N ALA A 105 10.30 4.73 -17.98
CA ALA A 105 11.17 3.62 -17.56
C ALA A 105 12.35 3.30 -18.49
N CYS A 106 12.32 3.79 -19.74
CA CYS A 106 13.29 3.48 -20.79
C CYS A 106 14.11 4.72 -21.18
#